data_AF-A0A0F4YFA5-F1
#
_entry.id   AF-A0A0F4YFA5-F1
#
_cell.length_a   1.000
_cell.length_b   1.000
_cell.length_c   1.000
_cell.angle_alpha   90.00
_cell.angle_beta   90.00
_cell.angle_gamma   90.00
#
_symmetry.space_group_name_H-M   'P 1'
#
loop_
_entity.id
_entity.type
_entity.pdbx_description
1 polymer ?
#
loop_
_entity_poly.entity_id
_entity_poly.type
_entity_poly.pdbx_seq_one_letter_code
_entity_poly.pdbx_strand_id
1 'polypeptide(L)'
;MALLVDKLRPRTLDSLSYHHELSARLKSLAQSGDFPHLLVYGPSVYHLEITPADVGNYDRVVIQELLKEVAQTQQVDLSAKQRFKVVVINEADHLTRDAQAALRRTMEKYSPNLRLILLANSTSNIIAPIRSRTLLVRVSAPTEEEICSVLRMAGKREGWAEVDGLNKRIAKESGRNLRRALLMFEAVYAQNEKVTDKTPIPPPDWEALISLTADEILAERSPARLLQVRARLYDLLTHCIPPTTILKTLTFKLIAKVDDALKPDVIKWSAFYEHRIKLGSKVIFHLEAFVAKFMRIYEGYLMGMDF
;
A
#
# COMPACT_ATOMS: atom_id res chain seq x y z
N MET A 1 -2.50 -16.71 17.20
CA MET A 1 -2.92 -17.46 16.00
C MET A 1 -2.31 -16.78 14.79
N ALA A 2 -1.79 -17.52 13.81
CA ALA A 2 -1.34 -16.92 12.55
C ALA A 2 -2.56 -16.46 11.74
N LEU A 3 -2.52 -15.23 11.21
CA LEU A 3 -3.57 -14.68 10.36
C LEU A 3 -3.74 -15.53 9.10
N LEU A 4 -4.97 -15.59 8.58
CA LEU A 4 -5.29 -16.36 7.38
C LEU A 4 -4.43 -15.93 6.18
N VAL A 5 -4.13 -14.64 6.10
CA VAL A 5 -3.24 -14.05 5.08
C VAL A 5 -1.87 -14.72 5.04
N ASP A 6 -1.29 -15.03 6.20
CA ASP A 6 0.05 -15.62 6.28
C ASP A 6 0.02 -17.13 6.06
N LYS A 7 -1.05 -17.80 6.50
CA LYS A 7 -1.27 -19.24 6.24
C LYS A 7 -1.49 -19.55 4.75
N LEU A 8 -2.21 -18.68 4.05
CA LEU A 8 -2.56 -18.84 2.64
C LEU A 8 -1.51 -18.27 1.68
N ARG A 9 -0.44 -17.65 2.19
CA ARG A 9 0.60 -17.06 1.36
C ARG A 9 1.26 -18.14 0.48
N PRO A 10 1.23 -18.01 -0.86
CA PRO A 10 1.84 -18.99 -1.75
C PRO A 10 3.36 -19.02 -1.55
N ARG A 11 3.92 -20.24 -1.48
CA ARG A 11 5.37 -20.45 -1.25
C ARG A 11 6.13 -20.79 -2.53
N THR A 12 5.42 -21.16 -3.60
CA THR A 12 5.99 -21.51 -4.89
C THR A 12 5.28 -20.75 -6.01
N LEU A 13 5.97 -20.51 -7.13
CA LEU A 13 5.38 -19.87 -8.31
C LEU A 13 4.23 -20.71 -8.91
N ASP A 14 4.20 -22.03 -8.66
CA ASP A 14 3.11 -22.92 -9.06
C ASP A 14 1.84 -22.72 -8.22
N SER A 15 1.99 -22.30 -6.97
CA SER A 15 0.87 -22.08 -6.04
C SER A 15 0.19 -20.71 -6.19
N LEU A 16 0.63 -19.88 -7.15
CA LEU A 16 0.05 -18.57 -7.41
C LEU A 16 -1.35 -18.72 -8.03
N SER A 17 -2.33 -18.07 -7.41
CA SER A 17 -3.74 -18.19 -7.76
C SER A 17 -4.17 -17.31 -8.95
N TYR A 18 -3.35 -16.35 -9.35
CA TYR A 18 -3.63 -15.39 -10.42
C TYR A 18 -2.34 -14.94 -11.11
N HIS A 19 -2.46 -14.32 -12.30
CA HIS A 19 -1.33 -13.95 -13.19
C HIS A 19 -0.46 -15.14 -13.63
N HIS A 20 -1.07 -16.17 -14.23
CA HIS A 20 -0.35 -17.36 -14.70
C HIS A 20 0.69 -17.06 -15.79
N GLU A 21 0.43 -16.10 -16.68
CA GLU A 21 1.40 -15.68 -17.70
C GLU A 21 2.66 -15.07 -17.10
N LEU A 22 2.49 -14.18 -16.11
CA LEU A 22 3.61 -13.54 -15.41
C LEU A 22 4.40 -14.60 -14.63
N SER A 23 3.70 -15.54 -13.99
CA SER A 23 4.31 -16.66 -13.28
C SER A 23 5.14 -17.55 -14.22
N ALA A 24 4.63 -17.83 -15.44
CA ALA A 24 5.37 -18.60 -16.45
C ALA A 24 6.61 -17.85 -16.95
N ARG A 25 6.50 -16.53 -17.19
CA ARG A 25 7.65 -15.68 -17.56
C ARG A 25 8.71 -15.63 -16.46
N LEU A 26 8.30 -15.49 -15.19
CA LEU A 26 9.23 -15.52 -14.05
C LEU A 26 9.89 -16.87 -13.89
N LYS A 27 9.18 -17.98 -14.12
CA LYS A 27 9.78 -19.33 -14.15
C LYS A 27 10.82 -19.47 -15.25
N SER A 28 10.50 -19.02 -16.47
CA SER A 28 11.44 -19.02 -17.60
C SER A 28 12.67 -18.16 -17.30
N LEU A 29 12.49 -17.01 -16.64
CA LEU A 29 13.58 -16.13 -16.25
C LEU A 29 14.45 -16.74 -15.14
N ALA A 30 13.84 -17.40 -14.15
CA ALA A 30 14.56 -18.07 -13.07
C ALA A 30 15.38 -19.29 -13.54
N GLN A 31 14.98 -19.91 -14.66
CA GLN A 31 15.73 -20.97 -15.32
C GLN A 31 16.89 -20.44 -16.19
N SER A 32 16.89 -19.16 -16.53
CA SER A 32 17.96 -18.54 -17.31
C SER A 32 19.21 -18.28 -16.45
N GLY A 33 20.39 -18.46 -17.03
CA GLY A 33 21.67 -18.25 -16.34
C GLY A 33 22.00 -16.80 -16.01
N ASP A 34 21.39 -15.84 -16.71
CA ASP A 34 21.60 -14.40 -16.50
C ASP A 34 20.31 -13.73 -16.01
N PHE A 35 20.19 -13.60 -14.68
CA PHE A 35 19.00 -13.05 -14.04
C PHE A 35 19.10 -11.51 -13.91
N PRO A 36 18.37 -10.70 -14.68
CA PRO A 36 18.51 -9.25 -14.65
C PRO A 36 18.09 -8.67 -13.30
N HIS A 37 18.49 -7.42 -13.02
CA HIS A 37 17.87 -6.68 -11.92
C HIS A 37 16.37 -6.54 -12.19
N LEU A 38 15.55 -6.88 -11.21
CA LEU A 38 14.11 -6.77 -11.33
C LEU A 38 13.60 -5.53 -10.59
N LEU A 39 12.62 -4.86 -11.15
CA LEU A 39 11.71 -4.01 -10.39
C LEU A 39 10.38 -4.76 -10.37
N VAL A 40 10.17 -5.53 -9.31
CA VAL A 40 8.89 -6.19 -9.01
C VAL A 40 8.09 -5.23 -8.13
N TYR A 41 6.86 -5.55 -7.79
CA TYR A 41 6.20 -4.88 -6.69
C TYR A 41 5.32 -5.87 -5.96
N GLY A 42 5.37 -5.83 -4.63
CA GLY A 42 4.73 -6.80 -3.75
C GLY A 42 5.76 -7.55 -2.87
N PRO A 43 5.41 -7.87 -1.60
CA PRO A 43 6.36 -8.38 -0.60
C PRO A 43 6.70 -9.88 -0.77
N SER A 44 7.87 -10.34 -0.31
CA SER A 44 8.25 -11.77 -0.33
C SER A 44 9.28 -12.16 0.75
N VAL A 45 9.26 -13.42 1.22
CA VAL A 45 9.90 -13.83 2.50
C VAL A 45 11.23 -14.57 2.33
N TYR A 46 11.73 -14.79 1.11
CA TYR A 46 12.91 -15.65 0.84
C TYR A 46 14.19 -14.89 0.47
N HIS A 47 14.27 -13.64 0.89
CA HIS A 47 15.38 -12.77 0.53
C HIS A 47 15.68 -11.81 1.67
N LEU A 48 16.86 -11.19 1.63
CA LEU A 48 17.21 -10.15 2.58
C LEU A 48 16.37 -8.91 2.24
N GLU A 49 15.20 -8.81 2.87
CA GLU A 49 14.30 -7.66 2.81
C GLU A 49 14.91 -6.53 3.62
N ILE A 50 15.11 -5.40 2.94
CA ILE A 50 15.50 -4.16 3.60
C ILE A 50 14.42 -3.14 3.24
N THR A 51 13.96 -2.38 4.22
CA THR A 51 13.13 -1.18 4.04
C THR A 51 13.96 0.03 4.46
N PRO A 52 14.92 0.50 3.63
CA PRO A 52 15.80 1.60 4.01
C PRO A 52 15.03 2.92 4.16
N ALA A 53 13.84 3.00 3.56
CA ALA A 53 12.96 4.17 3.62
C ALA A 53 12.52 4.52 5.05
N ASP A 54 12.41 3.53 5.95
CA ASP A 54 12.01 3.75 7.35
C ASP A 54 13.08 4.51 8.14
N VAL A 55 14.33 4.49 7.69
CA VAL A 55 15.47 5.17 8.33
C VAL A 55 15.60 6.64 7.87
N GLY A 56 14.67 7.12 7.03
CA GLY A 56 14.58 8.51 6.60
C GLY A 56 15.86 9.00 5.93
N ASN A 57 16.45 10.09 6.45
CA ASN A 57 17.63 10.74 5.85
C ASN A 57 18.91 9.88 5.84
N TYR A 58 18.94 8.78 6.59
CA TYR A 58 20.07 7.85 6.62
C TYR A 58 19.94 6.71 5.60
N ASP A 59 18.86 6.68 4.82
CA ASP A 59 18.59 5.70 3.78
C ASP A 59 19.79 5.52 2.81
N ARG A 60 20.46 6.63 2.45
CA ARG A 60 21.65 6.63 1.61
C ARG A 60 22.81 5.86 2.25
N VAL A 61 23.05 6.05 3.54
CA VAL A 61 24.19 5.41 4.24
C VAL A 61 23.90 3.92 4.35
N VAL A 62 22.69 3.56 4.78
CA VAL A 62 22.23 2.16 4.87
C VAL A 62 22.41 1.47 3.52
N ILE A 63 21.92 2.06 2.43
CA ILE A 63 22.07 1.48 1.08
C ILE A 63 23.54 1.36 0.68
N GLN A 64 24.37 2.37 0.97
CA GLN A 64 25.78 2.32 0.56
C GLN A 64 26.60 1.31 1.35
N GLU A 65 26.42 1.24 2.66
CA GLU A 65 27.24 0.40 3.53
C GLU A 65 26.79 -1.05 3.45
N LEU A 66 25.49 -1.31 3.63
CA LEU A 66 24.94 -2.66 3.60
C LEU A 66 25.16 -3.34 2.24
N LEU A 67 24.91 -2.64 1.13
CA LEU A 67 25.15 -3.25 -0.19
C LEU A 67 26.64 -3.44 -0.48
N LYS A 68 27.53 -2.60 0.06
CA LYS A 68 28.98 -2.82 -0.08
C LYS A 68 29.40 -4.06 0.70
N GLU A 69 28.94 -4.23 1.94
CA GLU A 69 29.23 -5.42 2.75
C GLU A 69 28.70 -6.70 2.10
N VAL A 70 27.45 -6.67 1.62
CA VAL A 70 26.84 -7.83 0.94
C VAL A 70 27.57 -8.14 -0.37
N ALA A 71 28.02 -7.13 -1.11
CA ALA A 71 28.75 -7.32 -2.36
C ALA A 71 30.22 -7.75 -2.16
N GLN A 72 30.85 -7.38 -1.04
CA GLN A 72 32.23 -7.76 -0.69
C GLN A 72 32.31 -9.17 -0.12
N THR A 73 31.25 -9.64 0.53
CA THR A 73 31.16 -11.01 1.01
C THR A 73 30.94 -11.97 -0.17
N GLN A 74 32.02 -12.49 -0.76
CA GLN A 74 31.92 -13.52 -1.79
C GLN A 74 31.27 -14.79 -1.23
N GLN A 75 30.40 -15.42 -2.03
CA GLN A 75 29.94 -16.77 -1.73
C GLN A 75 31.14 -17.72 -1.84
N VAL A 76 31.52 -18.33 -0.72
CA VAL A 76 32.65 -19.27 -0.62
C VAL A 76 32.29 -20.64 -1.21
N ASP A 77 31.00 -20.89 -1.46
CA ASP A 77 30.49 -22.14 -1.99
C ASP A 77 30.66 -22.23 -3.52
N LEU A 78 31.70 -22.96 -3.95
CA LEU A 78 32.02 -23.24 -5.35
C LEU A 78 30.96 -24.12 -6.05
N SER A 79 30.06 -24.77 -5.29
CA SER A 79 29.03 -25.69 -5.81
C SER A 79 27.70 -25.01 -6.14
N ALA A 80 27.53 -23.74 -5.78
CA ALA A 80 26.29 -23.01 -6.03
C ALA A 80 26.06 -22.78 -7.54
N LYS A 81 24.85 -23.11 -8.01
CA LYS A 81 24.42 -22.92 -9.42
C LYS A 81 24.50 -21.46 -9.89
N GLN A 82 24.44 -20.49 -8.99
CA GLN A 82 24.45 -19.07 -9.28
C GLN A 82 25.46 -18.37 -8.37
N ARG A 83 26.33 -17.53 -8.95
CA ARG A 83 27.45 -16.87 -8.25
C ARG A 83 27.15 -15.44 -7.79
N PHE A 84 25.88 -15.03 -7.81
CA PHE A 84 25.44 -13.70 -7.41
C PHE A 84 24.49 -13.78 -6.21
N LYS A 85 24.49 -12.73 -5.39
CA LYS A 85 23.54 -12.56 -4.29
C LYS A 85 22.34 -11.74 -4.74
N VAL A 86 21.15 -12.09 -4.26
CA VAL A 86 19.94 -11.32 -4.51
C VAL A 86 19.63 -10.47 -3.27
N VAL A 87 19.50 -9.16 -3.46
CA VAL A 87 19.03 -8.23 -2.42
C VAL A 87 17.71 -7.64 -2.85
N VAL A 88 16.75 -7.56 -1.94
CA VAL A 88 15.44 -7.00 -2.24
C VAL A 88 15.18 -5.79 -1.38
N ILE A 89 14.82 -4.71 -2.05
CA ILE A 89 14.56 -3.42 -1.42
C ILE A 89 13.06 -3.18 -1.48
N ASN A 90 12.43 -3.23 -0.31
CA ASN A 90 11.03 -2.87 -0.14
C ASN A 90 10.84 -1.35 -0.20
N GLU A 91 9.69 -0.93 -0.74
CA GLU A 91 9.27 0.48 -0.82
C GLU A 91 10.31 1.39 -1.47
N ALA A 92 10.90 0.93 -2.57
CA ALA A 92 11.94 1.65 -3.29
C ALA A 92 11.49 3.03 -3.82
N ASP A 93 10.18 3.26 -3.93
CA ASP A 93 9.57 4.55 -4.28
C ASP A 93 9.58 5.59 -3.15
N HIS A 94 9.85 5.17 -1.91
CA HIS A 94 10.04 6.05 -0.77
C HIS A 94 11.51 6.44 -0.54
N LEU A 95 12.45 5.85 -1.27
CA LEU A 95 13.87 6.22 -1.19
C LEU A 95 14.11 7.65 -1.71
N THR A 96 14.96 8.38 -1.00
CA THR A 96 15.40 9.72 -1.43
C THR A 96 16.12 9.65 -2.77
N ARG A 97 16.09 10.76 -3.53
CA ARG A 97 16.79 10.85 -4.83
C ARG A 97 18.30 10.59 -4.69
N ASP A 98 18.90 10.99 -3.57
CA ASP A 98 20.32 10.79 -3.29
C ASP A 98 20.63 9.33 -2.97
N ALA A 99 19.75 8.64 -2.24
CA ALA A 99 19.85 7.20 -2.00
C ALA A 99 19.70 6.41 -3.30
N GLN A 100 18.74 6.77 -4.16
CA GLN A 100 18.58 6.17 -5.49
C GLN A 100 19.81 6.41 -6.38
N ALA A 101 20.40 7.61 -6.35
CA ALA A 101 21.63 7.90 -7.08
C ALA A 101 22.83 7.09 -6.56
N ALA A 102 22.90 6.85 -5.24
CA ALA A 102 23.90 5.97 -4.64
C ALA A 102 23.69 4.51 -5.05
N LEU A 103 22.45 4.03 -5.00
CA LEU A 103 22.04 2.68 -5.41
C LEU A 103 22.48 2.40 -6.85
N ARG A 104 22.23 3.35 -7.76
CA ARG A 104 22.66 3.26 -9.16
C ARG A 104 24.17 2.99 -9.29
N ARG A 105 25.03 3.72 -8.55
CA ARG A 105 26.49 3.50 -8.61
C ARG A 105 26.87 2.12 -8.10
N THR A 106 26.21 1.65 -7.03
CA THR A 106 26.44 0.33 -6.46
C THR A 106 26.00 -0.79 -7.42
N MET A 107 24.85 -0.62 -8.10
CA MET A 107 24.38 -1.54 -9.14
C MET A 107 25.41 -1.69 -10.26
N GLU A 108 25.95 -0.57 -10.76
CA GLU A 108 26.95 -0.58 -11.84
C GLU A 108 28.27 -1.26 -11.39
N LYS A 109 28.74 -0.95 -10.17
CA LYS A 109 30.02 -1.46 -9.66
C LYS A 109 29.99 -2.96 -9.31
N TYR A 110 28.87 -3.45 -8.77
CA TYR A 110 28.76 -4.80 -8.22
C TYR A 110 27.81 -5.72 -8.99
N SER A 111 27.38 -5.34 -10.20
CA SER A 111 26.51 -6.12 -11.09
C SER A 111 26.86 -7.63 -11.22
N PRO A 112 28.15 -8.05 -11.28
CA PRO A 112 28.48 -9.48 -11.39
C PRO A 112 28.11 -10.29 -10.14
N ASN A 113 28.23 -9.68 -8.96
CA ASN A 113 28.12 -10.37 -7.67
C ASN A 113 26.78 -10.10 -6.97
N LEU A 114 26.00 -9.13 -7.47
CA LEU A 114 24.79 -8.63 -6.84
C LEU A 114 23.68 -8.49 -7.87
N ARG A 115 22.49 -9.02 -7.59
CA ARG A 115 21.26 -8.74 -8.32
C ARG A 115 20.26 -8.08 -7.38
N LEU A 116 19.68 -6.96 -7.79
CA LEU A 116 18.66 -6.27 -7.02
C LEU A 116 17.26 -6.62 -7.50
N ILE A 117 16.34 -6.82 -6.55
CA ILE A 117 14.90 -6.75 -6.79
C ILE A 117 14.37 -5.54 -6.05
N LEU A 118 13.88 -4.56 -6.77
CA LEU A 118 13.28 -3.36 -6.19
C LEU A 118 11.77 -3.58 -6.14
N LEU A 119 11.13 -3.26 -5.01
CA LEU A 119 9.69 -3.35 -4.84
C LEU A 119 9.12 -1.94 -4.67
N ALA A 120 8.27 -1.49 -5.60
CA ALA A 120 7.73 -0.13 -5.59
C ALA A 120 6.25 -0.10 -6.01
N ASN A 121 5.42 0.68 -5.31
CA ASN A 121 4.01 0.81 -5.69
C ASN A 121 3.81 1.75 -6.89
N SER A 122 4.71 2.71 -7.07
CA SER A 122 4.70 3.64 -8.21
C SER A 122 6.09 3.81 -8.82
N THR A 123 6.16 3.74 -10.16
CA THR A 123 7.41 3.98 -10.90
C THR A 123 7.75 5.47 -11.04
N SER A 124 6.82 6.38 -10.69
CA SER A 124 6.99 7.82 -10.89
C SER A 124 8.08 8.42 -10.00
N ASN A 125 8.27 7.87 -8.81
CA ASN A 125 9.31 8.34 -7.87
C ASN A 125 10.69 7.69 -8.12
N ILE A 126 10.77 6.71 -9.03
CA ILE A 126 12.03 6.04 -9.38
C ILE A 126 12.75 6.81 -10.48
N ILE A 127 14.01 7.17 -10.24
CA ILE A 127 14.83 7.89 -11.22
C ILE A 127 15.03 7.07 -12.50
N ALA A 128 15.02 7.75 -13.66
CA ALA A 128 15.20 7.10 -14.97
C ALA A 128 16.46 6.21 -15.07
N PRO A 129 17.61 6.56 -14.46
CA PRO A 129 18.79 5.70 -14.50
C PRO A 129 18.62 4.32 -13.86
N ILE A 130 17.79 4.17 -12.82
CA ILE A 130 17.49 2.86 -12.24
C ILE A 130 16.56 2.11 -13.20
N ARG A 131 15.50 2.78 -13.66
CA ARG A 131 14.48 2.20 -14.55
C ARG A 131 15.08 1.61 -15.83
N SER A 132 16.08 2.27 -16.43
CA SER A 132 16.73 1.77 -17.64
C SER A 132 17.62 0.54 -17.43
N ARG A 133 17.95 0.21 -16.16
CA ARG A 133 18.85 -0.90 -15.78
C ARG A 133 18.10 -2.07 -15.13
N THR A 134 16.79 -1.94 -14.94
CA THR A 134 15.93 -2.96 -14.34
C THR A 134 14.90 -3.44 -15.34
N LEU A 135 14.62 -4.74 -15.34
CA LEU A 135 13.44 -5.26 -16.01
C LEU A 135 12.20 -4.81 -15.23
N LEU A 136 11.32 -4.09 -15.91
CA LEU A 136 10.06 -3.59 -15.37
C LEU A 136 9.02 -4.70 -15.39
N VAL A 137 8.65 -5.21 -14.22
CA VAL A 137 7.60 -6.23 -14.08
C VAL A 137 6.35 -5.59 -13.49
N ARG A 138 5.25 -5.60 -14.26
CA ARG A 138 3.95 -5.06 -13.82
C ARG A 138 3.00 -6.15 -13.31
N VAL A 139 2.82 -6.24 -12.00
CA VAL A 139 1.84 -7.11 -11.29
C VAL A 139 0.48 -6.42 -11.04
N SER A 140 -0.43 -6.36 -12.02
CA SER A 140 -1.73 -5.69 -11.82
C SER A 140 -2.51 -6.19 -10.60
N ALA A 141 -3.33 -5.33 -9.98
CA ALA A 141 -4.23 -5.77 -8.91
C ALA A 141 -5.20 -6.85 -9.44
N PRO A 142 -5.50 -7.90 -8.64
CA PRO A 142 -6.37 -8.98 -9.08
C PRO A 142 -7.79 -8.48 -9.37
N THR A 143 -8.47 -9.15 -10.28
CA THR A 143 -9.88 -8.89 -10.60
C THR A 143 -10.79 -9.33 -9.45
N GLU A 144 -12.02 -8.81 -9.43
CA GLU A 144 -12.99 -9.19 -8.39
C GLU A 144 -13.31 -10.69 -8.42
N GLU A 145 -13.31 -11.30 -9.62
CA GLU A 145 -13.51 -12.74 -9.82
C GLU A 145 -12.34 -13.57 -9.28
N GLU A 146 -11.11 -13.14 -9.53
CA GLU A 146 -9.90 -13.77 -8.96
C GLU A 146 -9.86 -13.65 -7.43
N ILE A 147 -10.31 -12.53 -6.88
CA ILE A 147 -10.42 -12.38 -5.41
C ILE A 147 -11.48 -13.37 -4.88
N CYS A 148 -12.63 -13.48 -5.54
CA CYS A 148 -13.66 -14.44 -5.14
C CYS A 148 -13.15 -15.89 -5.19
N SER A 149 -12.37 -16.26 -6.20
CA SER A 149 -11.80 -17.62 -6.29
C SER A 149 -10.82 -17.91 -5.15
N VAL A 150 -10.00 -16.93 -4.76
CA VAL A 150 -9.10 -17.05 -3.60
C VAL A 150 -9.88 -17.14 -2.29
N LEU A 151 -10.95 -16.35 -2.11
CA LEU A 151 -11.82 -16.44 -0.94
C LEU A 151 -12.52 -17.81 -0.83
N ARG A 152 -12.95 -18.38 -1.96
CA ARG A 152 -13.52 -19.75 -1.99
C ARG A 152 -12.48 -20.79 -1.59
N MET A 153 -11.25 -20.68 -2.08
CA MET A 153 -10.16 -21.58 -1.65
C MET A 153 -9.84 -21.43 -0.16
N ALA A 154 -9.84 -20.20 0.34
CA ALA A 154 -9.63 -19.89 1.76
C ALA A 154 -10.72 -20.54 2.63
N GLY A 155 -11.99 -20.33 2.27
CA GLY A 155 -13.14 -20.92 2.96
C GLY A 155 -13.11 -22.45 2.96
N LYS A 156 -12.79 -23.08 1.83
CA LYS A 156 -12.65 -24.55 1.74
C LYS A 156 -11.55 -25.10 2.64
N ARG A 157 -10.42 -24.40 2.78
CA ARG A 157 -9.32 -24.83 3.63
C ARG A 157 -9.64 -24.71 5.13
N GLU A 158 -10.39 -23.69 5.52
CA GLU A 158 -10.82 -23.49 6.92
C GLU A 158 -12.17 -24.17 7.25
N GLY A 159 -12.83 -24.79 6.26
CA GLY A 159 -14.11 -25.50 6.44
C GLY A 159 -15.33 -24.57 6.57
N TRP A 160 -15.24 -23.34 6.08
CA TRP A 160 -16.33 -22.35 6.14
C TRP A 160 -17.34 -22.51 5.01
N ALA A 161 -18.61 -22.17 5.29
CA ALA A 161 -19.70 -22.26 4.31
C ALA A 161 -19.48 -21.26 3.15
N GLU A 162 -19.70 -21.71 1.92
CA GLU A 162 -19.51 -20.87 0.74
C GLU A 162 -20.72 -19.95 0.55
N VAL A 163 -20.49 -18.64 0.66
CA VAL A 163 -21.52 -17.59 0.49
C VAL A 163 -21.07 -16.64 -0.62
N ASP A 164 -21.57 -16.89 -1.83
CA ASP A 164 -21.14 -16.17 -3.03
C ASP A 164 -21.50 -14.68 -3.02
N GLY A 165 -22.65 -14.31 -2.43
CA GLY A 165 -23.04 -12.90 -2.31
C GLY A 165 -22.11 -12.12 -1.40
N LEU A 166 -21.66 -12.73 -0.29
CA LEU A 166 -20.66 -12.13 0.60
C LEU A 166 -19.29 -11.97 -0.08
N ASN A 167 -18.82 -13.01 -0.79
CA ASN A 167 -17.52 -12.97 -1.47
C ASN A 167 -17.43 -11.81 -2.47
N LYS A 168 -18.49 -11.60 -3.26
CA LYS A 168 -18.58 -10.47 -4.21
C LYS A 168 -18.57 -9.12 -3.51
N ARG A 169 -19.26 -8.99 -2.38
CA ARG A 169 -19.27 -7.76 -1.57
C ARG A 169 -17.88 -7.46 -1.00
N ILE A 170 -17.20 -8.46 -0.43
CA ILE A 170 -15.83 -8.32 0.08
C ILE A 170 -14.88 -7.93 -1.05
N ALA A 171 -14.97 -8.56 -2.22
CA ALA A 171 -14.16 -8.20 -3.37
C ALA A 171 -14.33 -6.72 -3.77
N LYS A 172 -15.58 -6.23 -3.81
CA LYS A 172 -15.90 -4.83 -4.12
C LYS A 172 -15.40 -3.85 -3.04
N GLU A 173 -15.67 -4.12 -1.76
CA GLU A 173 -15.29 -3.25 -0.64
C GLU A 173 -13.78 -3.23 -0.38
N SER A 174 -13.07 -4.32 -0.69
CA SER A 174 -11.61 -4.40 -0.55
C SER A 174 -10.85 -3.41 -1.45
N GLY A 175 -11.49 -2.91 -2.52
CA GLY A 175 -10.84 -2.03 -3.49
C GLY A 175 -9.75 -2.74 -4.29
N ARG A 176 -9.97 -4.01 -4.66
CA ARG A 176 -9.00 -4.91 -5.31
C ARG A 176 -7.72 -5.16 -4.52
N ASN A 177 -7.79 -5.07 -3.19
CA ASN A 177 -6.69 -5.43 -2.30
C ASN A 177 -6.94 -6.80 -1.67
N LEU A 178 -6.23 -7.82 -2.15
CA LEU A 178 -6.41 -9.20 -1.69
C LEU A 178 -6.10 -9.39 -0.20
N ARG A 179 -5.09 -8.70 0.33
CA ARG A 179 -4.77 -8.75 1.77
C ARG A 179 -5.94 -8.21 2.59
N ARG A 180 -6.50 -7.06 2.18
CA ARG A 180 -7.66 -6.46 2.85
C ARG A 180 -8.88 -7.38 2.74
N ALA A 181 -9.13 -7.98 1.57
CA ALA A 181 -10.22 -8.92 1.35
C ALA A 181 -10.13 -10.14 2.28
N LEU A 182 -8.95 -10.75 2.41
CA LEU A 182 -8.73 -11.90 3.29
C LEU A 182 -8.91 -11.55 4.78
N LEU A 183 -8.42 -10.38 5.22
CA LEU A 183 -8.62 -9.91 6.59
C LEU A 183 -10.09 -9.61 6.89
N MET A 184 -10.80 -8.99 5.94
CA MET A 184 -12.26 -8.77 6.05
C MET A 184 -13.01 -10.09 6.14
N PHE A 185 -12.62 -11.07 5.32
CA PHE A 185 -13.20 -12.41 5.33
C PHE A 185 -12.98 -13.09 6.69
N GLU A 186 -11.75 -13.09 7.21
CA GLU A 186 -11.43 -13.62 8.54
C GLU A 186 -12.22 -12.91 9.66
N ALA A 187 -12.34 -11.58 9.59
CA ALA A 187 -13.09 -10.80 10.57
C ALA A 187 -14.59 -11.11 10.58
N VAL A 188 -15.22 -11.32 9.41
CA VAL A 188 -16.64 -11.65 9.31
C VAL A 188 -16.95 -13.01 9.95
N TYR A 189 -16.10 -14.02 9.72
CA TYR A 189 -16.26 -15.36 10.29
C TYR A 189 -15.86 -15.43 11.77
N ALA A 190 -14.96 -14.56 12.23
CA ALA A 190 -14.60 -14.47 13.65
C ALA A 190 -15.72 -13.83 14.49
N GLN A 191 -16.49 -12.89 13.93
CA GLN A 191 -17.56 -12.19 14.65
C GLN A 191 -18.93 -12.87 14.56
N ASN A 192 -19.18 -13.64 13.50
CA ASN A 192 -20.50 -14.25 13.25
C ASN A 192 -20.39 -15.77 13.15
N GLU A 193 -21.13 -16.51 13.99
CA GLU A 193 -21.22 -17.98 13.92
C GLU A 193 -21.99 -18.46 12.67
N LYS A 194 -22.95 -17.66 12.19
CA LYS A 194 -23.73 -17.94 10.98
C LYS A 194 -23.58 -16.80 9.98
N VAL A 195 -22.80 -17.04 8.95
CA VAL A 195 -22.57 -16.09 7.88
C VAL A 195 -23.66 -16.22 6.82
N THR A 196 -24.29 -15.11 6.46
CA THR A 196 -25.33 -15.01 5.42
C THR A 196 -24.97 -13.89 4.45
N ASP A 197 -25.60 -13.82 3.28
CA ASP A 197 -25.31 -12.79 2.27
C ASP A 197 -25.43 -11.34 2.78
N LYS A 198 -26.18 -11.13 3.87
CA LYS A 198 -26.48 -9.81 4.46
C LYS A 198 -25.59 -9.46 5.66
N THR A 199 -24.67 -10.32 6.09
CA THR A 199 -23.82 -9.98 7.24
C THR A 199 -23.04 -8.68 6.95
N PRO A 200 -23.00 -7.74 7.90
CA PRO A 200 -22.21 -6.53 7.75
C PRO A 200 -20.73 -6.88 7.78
N ILE A 201 -19.95 -6.24 6.90
CA ILE A 201 -18.50 -6.40 6.88
C ILE A 201 -17.94 -5.37 7.85
N PRO A 202 -17.25 -5.77 8.93
CA PRO A 202 -16.67 -4.83 9.87
C PRO A 202 -15.53 -4.06 9.18
N PRO A 203 -15.62 -2.72 9.05
CA PRO A 203 -14.49 -1.93 8.56
C PRO A 203 -13.40 -1.88 9.65
N PRO A 204 -12.14 -1.59 9.27
CA PRO A 204 -11.09 -1.30 10.24
C PRO A 204 -11.48 -0.13 11.17
N ASP A 205 -11.07 -0.19 12.44
CA ASP A 205 -11.44 0.81 13.46
C ASP A 205 -11.11 2.24 13.04
N TRP A 206 -9.95 2.44 12.42
CA TRP A 206 -9.53 3.75 11.93
C TRP A 206 -10.42 4.28 10.78
N GLU A 207 -10.94 3.40 9.93
CA GLU A 207 -11.85 3.79 8.85
C GLU A 207 -13.24 4.12 9.39
N ALA A 208 -13.68 3.39 10.42
CA ALA A 208 -14.91 3.70 11.15
C ALA A 208 -14.80 5.07 11.83
N LEU A 209 -13.68 5.35 12.50
CA LEU A 209 -13.43 6.65 13.15
C LEU A 209 -13.40 7.80 12.14
N ILE A 210 -12.77 7.62 10.97
CA ILE A 210 -12.79 8.63 9.89
C ILE A 210 -14.21 8.84 9.36
N SER A 211 -15.00 7.76 9.23
CA SER A 211 -16.38 7.86 8.75
C SER A 211 -17.26 8.67 9.74
N LEU A 212 -17.15 8.38 11.04
CA LEU A 212 -17.81 9.16 12.10
C LEU A 212 -17.35 10.62 12.12
N THR A 213 -16.05 10.85 11.92
CA THR A 213 -15.49 12.20 11.84
C THR A 213 -16.06 12.96 10.64
N ALA A 214 -16.22 12.30 9.48
CA ALA A 214 -16.86 12.90 8.31
C ALA A 214 -18.32 13.26 8.56
N ASP A 215 -19.09 12.41 9.25
CA ASP A 215 -20.47 12.70 9.66
C ASP A 215 -20.57 13.93 10.55
N GLU A 216 -19.68 14.05 11.53
CA GLU A 216 -19.68 15.19 12.46
C GLU A 216 -19.27 16.50 11.79
N ILE A 217 -18.33 16.47 10.86
CA ILE A 217 -17.94 17.63 10.05
C ILE A 217 -19.14 18.14 9.22
N LEU A 218 -20.02 17.24 8.77
CA LEU A 218 -21.24 17.59 8.04
C LEU A 218 -22.39 18.00 8.96
N ALA A 219 -22.44 17.51 10.19
CA ALA A 219 -23.47 17.90 11.15
C ALA A 219 -23.26 19.34 11.65
N GLU A 220 -22.04 19.70 12.04
CA GLU A 220 -21.74 20.99 12.68
C GLU A 220 -20.42 21.58 12.15
N ARG A 221 -20.43 22.88 11.82
CA ARG A 221 -19.28 23.59 11.20
C ARG A 221 -18.71 24.69 12.09
N SER A 222 -18.79 24.53 13.41
CA SER A 222 -18.31 25.50 14.38
C SER A 222 -16.80 25.34 14.68
N PRO A 223 -16.10 26.39 15.15
CA PRO A 223 -14.72 26.27 15.63
C PRO A 223 -14.57 25.28 16.79
N ALA A 224 -15.61 25.12 17.62
CA ALA A 224 -15.62 24.12 18.69
C ALA A 224 -15.60 22.69 18.13
N ARG A 225 -16.36 22.43 17.05
CA ARG A 225 -16.32 21.14 16.36
C ARG A 225 -14.97 20.88 15.71
N LEU A 226 -14.35 21.88 15.11
CA LEU A 226 -12.99 21.75 14.54
C LEU A 226 -11.97 21.32 15.60
N LEU A 227 -12.06 21.82 16.83
CA LEU A 227 -11.20 21.41 17.95
C LEU A 227 -11.38 19.92 18.30
N GLN A 228 -12.63 19.41 18.28
CA GLN A 228 -12.91 17.99 18.52
C GLN A 228 -12.37 17.11 17.39
N VAL A 229 -12.55 17.53 16.14
CA VAL A 229 -12.00 16.83 14.97
C VAL A 229 -10.47 16.76 15.03
N ARG A 230 -9.83 17.84 15.49
CA ARG A 230 -8.37 17.88 15.69
C ARG A 230 -7.89 16.81 16.68
N ALA A 231 -8.60 16.60 17.79
CA ALA A 231 -8.26 15.54 18.75
C ALA A 231 -8.28 14.15 18.08
N ARG A 232 -9.31 13.87 17.28
CA ARG A 232 -9.40 12.59 16.53
C ARG A 232 -8.31 12.42 15.49
N LEU A 233 -7.93 13.51 14.80
CA LEU A 233 -6.81 13.48 13.87
C LEU A 233 -5.49 13.19 14.61
N TYR A 234 -5.30 13.71 15.83
CA TYR A 234 -4.16 13.33 16.67
C TYR A 234 -4.18 11.86 17.06
N ASP A 235 -5.33 11.31 17.45
CA ASP A 235 -5.44 9.89 17.79
C ASP A 235 -5.04 9.01 16.60
N LEU A 236 -5.54 9.32 15.39
CA LEU A 236 -5.18 8.60 14.16
C LEU A 236 -3.68 8.69 13.85
N LEU A 237 -3.06 9.86 14.05
CA LEU A 237 -1.61 10.04 13.84
C LEU A 237 -0.79 9.31 14.91
N THR A 238 -1.26 9.28 16.17
CA THR A 238 -0.64 8.55 17.28
C THR A 238 -0.61 7.05 17.01
N HIS A 239 -1.64 6.52 16.35
CA HIS A 239 -1.70 5.13 15.89
C HIS A 239 -0.87 4.85 14.62
N CYS A 240 0.04 5.74 14.24
CA CYS A 240 0.97 5.59 13.10
C CYS A 240 0.27 5.38 11.75
N ILE A 241 -0.95 5.91 11.58
CA ILE A 241 -1.66 5.82 10.31
C ILE A 241 -1.11 6.88 9.37
N PRO A 242 -0.72 6.53 8.13
CA PRO A 242 -0.17 7.50 7.20
C PRO A 242 -1.14 8.65 6.95
N PRO A 243 -0.69 9.90 7.04
CA PRO A 243 -1.55 11.07 6.93
C PRO A 243 -2.18 11.24 5.54
N THR A 244 -1.48 10.79 4.50
CA THR A 244 -2.02 10.72 3.14
C THR A 244 -3.19 9.75 3.04
N THR A 245 -3.15 8.63 3.77
CA THR A 245 -4.27 7.68 3.88
C THR A 245 -5.44 8.28 4.64
N ILE A 246 -5.20 8.99 5.75
CA ILE A 246 -6.25 9.68 6.52
C ILE A 246 -6.96 10.69 5.61
N LEU A 247 -6.20 11.57 4.95
CA LEU A 247 -6.75 12.61 4.07
C LEU A 247 -7.54 12.00 2.91
N LYS A 248 -6.96 11.01 2.22
CA LYS A 248 -7.61 10.33 1.09
C LYS A 248 -8.94 9.69 1.51
N THR A 249 -8.94 8.92 2.60
CA THR A 249 -10.15 8.25 3.09
C THR A 249 -11.20 9.25 3.55
N LEU A 250 -10.81 10.30 4.27
CA LEU A 250 -11.70 11.37 4.68
C LEU A 250 -12.34 12.06 3.46
N THR A 251 -11.54 12.43 2.47
CA THR A 251 -12.02 13.06 1.22
C THR A 251 -13.03 12.19 0.50
N PHE A 252 -12.78 10.89 0.31
CA PHE A 252 -13.75 10.01 -0.36
C PHE A 252 -15.05 9.82 0.43
N LYS A 253 -14.99 9.78 1.77
CA LYS A 253 -16.19 9.69 2.61
C LYS A 253 -17.00 10.99 2.59
N LEU A 254 -16.34 12.15 2.53
CA LEU A 254 -16.99 13.45 2.38
C LEU A 254 -17.63 13.59 0.99
N ILE A 255 -16.92 13.28 -0.09
CA ILE A 255 -17.43 13.36 -1.47
C ILE A 255 -18.69 12.52 -1.67
N ALA A 256 -18.80 11.36 -1.00
CA ALA A 256 -19.97 10.52 -1.09
C ALA A 256 -21.25 11.15 -0.50
N LYS A 257 -21.11 12.20 0.33
CA LYS A 257 -22.20 12.85 1.07
C LYS A 257 -22.44 14.30 0.67
N VAL A 258 -21.74 14.78 -0.36
CA VAL A 258 -21.75 16.17 -0.81
C VAL A 258 -22.30 16.23 -2.24
N ASP A 259 -23.00 17.31 -2.58
CA ASP A 259 -23.57 17.54 -3.91
C ASP A 259 -22.50 17.59 -5.02
N ASP A 260 -22.89 17.20 -6.22
CA ASP A 260 -22.00 17.08 -7.38
C ASP A 260 -21.26 18.38 -7.72
N ALA A 261 -21.89 19.54 -7.46
CA ALA A 261 -21.31 20.85 -7.72
C ALA A 261 -20.05 21.12 -6.87
N LEU A 262 -19.99 20.62 -5.65
CA LEU A 262 -18.88 20.85 -4.72
C LEU A 262 -17.75 19.84 -4.85
N LYS A 263 -17.99 18.69 -5.49
CA LYS A 263 -16.99 17.61 -5.62
C LYS A 263 -15.67 18.08 -6.24
N PRO A 264 -15.65 18.88 -7.34
CA PRO A 264 -14.40 19.34 -7.94
C PRO A 264 -13.55 20.17 -6.98
N ASP A 265 -14.18 21.06 -6.21
CA ASP A 265 -13.48 21.93 -5.27
C ASP A 265 -12.91 21.15 -4.08
N VAL A 266 -13.70 20.21 -3.52
CA VAL A 266 -13.23 19.34 -2.43
C VAL A 266 -12.01 18.53 -2.87
N ILE A 267 -12.04 17.96 -4.07
CA ILE A 267 -10.91 17.19 -4.63
C ILE A 267 -9.69 18.10 -4.85
N LYS A 268 -9.89 19.30 -5.42
CA LYS A 268 -8.81 20.27 -5.66
C LYS A 268 -8.10 20.64 -4.36
N TRP A 269 -8.87 20.97 -3.31
CA TRP A 269 -8.29 21.31 -2.01
C TRP A 269 -7.65 20.10 -1.33
N SER A 270 -8.27 18.92 -1.41
CA SER A 270 -7.66 17.68 -0.90
C SER A 270 -6.29 17.42 -1.54
N ALA A 271 -6.18 17.52 -2.88
CA ALA A 271 -4.92 17.31 -3.59
C ALA A 271 -3.86 18.38 -3.22
N PHE A 272 -4.28 19.64 -3.06
CA PHE A 272 -3.42 20.73 -2.64
C PHE A 272 -2.83 20.50 -1.24
N TYR A 273 -3.66 20.12 -0.27
CA TYR A 273 -3.18 19.83 1.09
C TYR A 273 -2.38 18.53 1.16
N GLU A 274 -2.71 17.50 0.37
CA GLU A 274 -1.90 16.27 0.29
C GLU A 274 -0.47 16.58 -0.19
N HIS A 275 -0.32 17.44 -1.20
CA HIS A 275 1.00 17.86 -1.66
C HIS A 275 1.77 18.59 -0.55
N ARG A 276 1.11 19.48 0.19
CA ARG A 276 1.74 20.19 1.33
C ARG A 276 2.13 19.27 2.47
N ILE A 277 1.36 18.21 2.75
CA ILE A 277 1.72 17.18 3.73
C ILE A 277 3.09 16.57 3.41
N LYS A 278 3.39 16.31 2.13
CA LYS A 278 4.66 15.71 1.71
C LYS A 278 5.85 16.68 1.81
N LEU A 279 5.60 17.99 1.81
CA LEU A 279 6.63 19.02 1.92
C LEU A 279 6.86 19.49 3.37
N GLY A 280 5.85 19.38 4.22
CA GLY A 280 5.87 19.84 5.61
C GLY A 280 6.29 18.76 6.61
N SER A 281 6.85 19.19 7.74
CA SER A 281 7.19 18.30 8.86
C SER A 281 6.01 18.07 9.82
N LYS A 282 5.22 19.12 10.09
CA LYS A 282 4.05 19.07 10.99
C LYS A 282 2.78 18.75 10.21
N VAL A 283 2.51 17.47 10.06
CA VAL A 283 1.42 16.97 9.21
C VAL A 283 0.02 17.40 9.69
N ILE A 284 -0.17 17.50 11.01
CA ILE A 284 -1.45 17.88 11.61
C ILE A 284 -1.96 19.25 11.11
N PHE A 285 -1.06 20.22 10.87
CA PHE A 285 -1.46 21.54 10.40
C PHE A 285 -2.12 21.49 9.03
N HIS A 286 -1.68 20.59 8.17
CA HIS A 286 -2.24 20.43 6.83
C HIS A 286 -3.56 19.67 6.84
N LEU A 287 -3.71 18.67 7.72
CA LEU A 287 -4.97 17.95 7.91
C LEU A 287 -6.06 18.86 8.50
N GLU A 288 -5.72 19.60 9.56
CA GLU A 288 -6.63 20.58 10.19
C GLU A 288 -7.01 21.69 9.21
N ALA A 289 -6.05 22.20 8.44
CA ALA A 289 -6.32 23.22 7.42
C ALA A 289 -7.25 22.72 6.31
N PHE A 290 -7.14 21.44 5.89
CA PHE A 290 -8.07 20.85 4.94
C PHE A 290 -9.49 20.79 5.52
N VAL A 291 -9.66 20.33 6.76
CA VAL A 291 -10.98 20.27 7.41
C VAL A 291 -11.60 21.67 7.54
N ALA A 292 -10.82 22.64 8.00
CA ALA A 292 -11.29 24.02 8.12
C ALA A 292 -11.69 24.61 6.75
N LYS A 293 -10.91 24.32 5.70
CA LYS A 293 -11.23 24.77 4.34
C LYS A 293 -12.50 24.10 3.81
N PHE A 294 -12.68 22.80 4.06
CA PHE A 294 -13.88 22.06 3.68
C PHE A 294 -15.12 22.62 4.38
N MET A 295 -15.07 22.85 5.71
CA MET A 295 -16.18 23.42 6.48
C MET A 295 -16.64 24.75 5.89
N ARG A 296 -15.70 25.64 5.57
CA ARG A 296 -16.00 26.95 4.96
C ARG A 296 -16.63 26.84 3.57
N ILE A 297 -16.13 25.95 2.71
CA ILE A 297 -16.66 25.77 1.35
C ILE A 297 -18.09 25.25 1.41
N TYR A 298 -18.33 24.25 2.25
CA TYR A 298 -19.65 23.65 2.38
C TYR A 298 -20.66 24.63 3.00
N GLU A 299 -20.26 25.40 4.01
CA GLU A 299 -21.12 26.42 4.61
C GLU A 299 -21.47 27.54 3.62
N GLY A 300 -20.49 28.04 2.86
CA GLY A 300 -20.78 29.06 1.84
C GLY A 300 -21.71 28.56 0.74
N TYR A 301 -21.60 27.29 0.34
CA TYR A 301 -22.54 26.66 -0.58
C TYR A 301 -23.97 26.60 -0.01
N LEU A 302 -24.13 26.18 1.25
CA LEU A 302 -25.45 26.18 1.90
C LEU A 302 -26.05 27.58 2.01
N MET A 303 -25.22 28.60 2.22
CA MET A 303 -25.65 30.00 2.33
C MET A 303 -25.86 30.68 0.97
N GLY A 304 -25.65 29.97 -0.15
CA GLY A 304 -25.74 30.54 -1.50
C GLY A 304 -24.72 31.66 -1.76
N MET A 305 -23.60 31.66 -1.03
CA MET A 305 -22.52 32.60 -1.22
C MET A 305 -21.59 32.07 -2.31
N ASP A 306 -21.58 32.74 -3.47
CA ASP A 306 -20.58 32.48 -4.50
C ASP A 306 -19.17 32.82 -3.99
N PHE A 307 -18.20 31.97 -4.29
CA PHE A 307 -16.77 32.14 -3.99
C PHE A 307 -15.96 32.45 -5.24
#